data_AF-A0AAW2VQQ4-F1
#
_entry.id   AF-A0AAW2VQQ4-F1
#
_cell.length_a   1.000
_cell.length_b   1.000
_cell.length_c   1.000
_cell.angle_alpha   90.00
_cell.angle_beta   90.00
_cell.angle_gamma   90.00
#
_symmetry.space_group_name_H-M   'P 1'
#
loop_
_entity.id
_entity.type
_entity.pdbx_description
1 polymer ?
#
loop_
_entity_poly.entity_id
_entity_poly.type
_entity_poly.pdbx_seq_one_letter_code
_entity_poly.pdbx_strand_id
1 'polypeptide(L)'
;MAYSSFLNLAPSVLIISLSLLLLPHQPFASTRALFFPPNDDDYGPPQPVGICSAAVTIHGYKCQEFQVTTDDGYILSVQRIPEGRAGGGGGGPPVLLQHGVLV
;
A
#
# COMPACT_ATOMS: atom_id res chain seq x y z
N MET A 1 -45.71 -7.03 32.40
CA MET A 1 -44.95 -5.81 32.02
C MET A 1 -43.64 -6.15 31.31
N ALA A 2 -43.62 -7.13 30.40
CA ALA A 2 -42.38 -7.59 29.73
C ALA A 2 -42.45 -7.55 28.19
N TYR A 3 -43.65 -7.42 27.60
CA TYR A 3 -43.85 -7.39 26.15
C TYR A 3 -43.60 -6.01 25.53
N SER A 4 -43.69 -4.93 26.31
CA SER A 4 -43.39 -3.56 25.87
C SER A 4 -41.90 -3.33 25.62
N SER A 5 -41.01 -4.13 26.22
CA SER A 5 -39.56 -4.02 26.05
C SER A 5 -39.07 -4.64 24.74
N PHE A 6 -39.67 -5.76 24.30
CA PHE A 6 -39.30 -6.45 23.06
C PHE A 6 -39.75 -5.71 21.78
N LEU A 7 -40.90 -5.03 21.83
CA LEU A 7 -41.40 -4.20 20.72
C LEU A 7 -40.53 -2.97 20.42
N ASN A 8 -39.74 -2.50 21.39
CA ASN A 8 -38.82 -1.37 21.21
C ASN A 8 -37.43 -1.79 20.72
N LEU A 9 -37.07 -3.08 20.86
CA LEU A 9 -35.79 -3.63 20.38
C LEU A 9 -35.81 -3.85 18.85
N ALA A 10 -36.92 -4.34 18.31
CA ALA A 10 -37.07 -4.60 16.88
C ALA A 10 -36.79 -3.38 15.96
N PRO A 11 -37.35 -2.17 16.21
CA PRO A 11 -37.05 -1.01 15.37
C PRO A 11 -35.61 -0.53 15.56
N SER A 12 -35.05 -0.65 16.77
CA SER A 12 -33.66 -0.23 17.04
C SER A 12 -32.63 -1.07 16.30
N VAL A 13 -32.84 -2.40 16.21
CA VAL A 13 -31.95 -3.30 15.47
C VAL A 13 -32.04 -3.05 13.97
N LEU A 14 -33.24 -2.77 13.46
CA LEU A 14 -33.47 -2.45 12.05
C LEU A 14 -32.81 -1.11 11.69
N ILE A 15 -32.91 -0.10 12.56
CA ILE A 15 -32.22 1.19 12.40
C ILE A 15 -30.69 1.01 12.44
N ILE A 16 -30.15 0.18 13.33
CA ILE A 16 -28.70 -0.10 13.39
C ILE A 16 -28.23 -0.83 12.11
N SER A 17 -28.99 -1.80 11.61
CA SER A 17 -28.66 -2.49 10.35
C SER A 17 -28.72 -1.56 9.13
N LEU A 18 -29.71 -0.65 9.10
CA LEU A 18 -29.88 0.32 8.02
C LEU A 18 -28.78 1.39 8.05
N SER A 19 -28.37 1.84 9.25
CA SER A 19 -27.25 2.78 9.40
C SER A 19 -25.90 2.15 9.06
N LEU A 20 -25.69 0.84 9.32
CA LEU A 20 -24.53 0.10 8.83
C LEU A 20 -24.49 -0.04 7.28
N LEU A 21 -25.66 -0.12 6.63
CA LEU A 21 -25.78 -0.18 5.17
C LEU A 21 -25.65 1.20 4.49
N LEU A 22 -26.03 2.28 5.16
CA LEU A 22 -25.94 3.66 4.68
C LEU A 22 -24.66 4.39 5.06
N LEU A 23 -23.82 3.82 5.93
CA LEU A 23 -22.47 4.34 6.11
C LEU A 23 -21.73 4.15 4.78
N PRO A 24 -21.34 5.23 4.07
CA PRO A 24 -20.44 5.08 2.95
C PRO A 24 -19.22 4.37 3.53
N HIS A 25 -18.89 3.21 2.98
CA HIS A 25 -17.54 2.68 3.16
C HIS A 25 -16.68 3.80 2.61
N GLN A 26 -16.12 4.63 3.48
CA GLN A 26 -15.04 5.51 3.11
C GLN A 26 -13.97 4.51 2.69
N PRO A 27 -13.67 4.32 1.38
CA PRO A 27 -12.34 3.84 1.10
C PRO A 27 -11.44 4.81 1.87
N PHE A 28 -10.51 4.28 2.64
CA PHE A 28 -9.44 5.08 3.19
C PHE A 28 -8.59 5.54 2.01
N ALA A 29 -9.15 6.42 1.19
CA ALA A 29 -8.45 7.21 0.21
C ALA A 29 -7.73 8.24 1.07
N SER A 30 -6.44 8.02 1.25
CA SER A 30 -5.54 8.97 1.86
C SER A 30 -5.56 10.24 1.01
N THR A 31 -6.45 11.17 1.36
CA THR A 31 -6.51 12.52 0.80
C THR A 31 -5.33 13.32 1.35
N ARG A 32 -4.12 13.04 0.88
CA ARG A 32 -2.97 13.94 1.05
C ARG A 32 -2.94 15.05 0.00
N ALA A 33 -4.03 15.25 -0.75
CA ALA A 33 -4.03 16.10 -1.93
C ALA A 33 -4.78 17.44 -1.79
N LEU A 34 -5.37 17.80 -0.64
CA LEU A 34 -6.23 18.99 -0.56
C LEU A 34 -5.77 20.13 0.38
N PHE A 35 -4.55 20.10 0.94
CA PHE A 35 -4.06 21.18 1.81
C PHE A 35 -2.66 21.73 1.49
N PHE A 36 -2.12 21.45 0.30
CA PHE A 36 -0.94 22.16 -0.17
C PHE A 36 -1.36 23.03 -1.36
N PRO A 37 -1.22 24.38 -1.27
CA PRO A 37 -1.37 25.22 -2.46
C PRO A 37 -0.40 24.70 -3.53
N PRO A 38 -0.81 24.58 -4.80
CA PRO A 38 0.10 24.22 -5.86
C PRO A 38 1.13 25.35 -5.96
N ASN A 39 2.33 25.11 -5.45
CA ASN A 39 3.47 25.88 -5.91
C ASN A 39 3.72 25.38 -7.33
N ASP A 40 3.61 26.28 -8.31
CA ASP A 40 3.80 26.02 -9.74
C ASP A 40 5.23 25.56 -10.13
N ASP A 41 6.03 25.13 -9.15
CA ASP A 41 7.39 24.61 -9.30
C ASP A 41 7.45 23.06 -9.28
N ASP A 42 6.35 22.35 -9.00
CA ASP A 42 6.31 20.88 -8.99
C ASP A 42 5.88 20.28 -10.35
N TYR A 43 6.28 20.90 -11.46
CA TYR A 43 6.28 20.26 -12.78
C TYR A 43 7.68 19.74 -13.09
N GLY A 44 8.25 18.97 -12.15
CA GLY A 44 9.34 18.07 -12.49
C GLY A 44 8.83 17.01 -13.48
N PRO A 45 9.66 16.54 -14.42
CA PRO A 45 9.27 15.38 -15.23
C PRO A 45 8.81 14.25 -14.28
N PRO A 46 7.75 13.49 -14.63
CA PRO A 46 7.28 12.41 -13.79
C PRO A 46 8.47 11.54 -13.42
N GLN A 47 8.80 11.52 -12.12
CA GLN A 47 9.90 10.71 -11.62
C GLN A 47 9.60 9.28 -12.05
N PRO A 48 10.53 8.59 -12.74
CA PRO A 48 10.29 7.24 -13.22
C PRO A 48 9.76 6.40 -12.07
N VAL A 49 8.59 5.81 -12.24
CA VAL A 49 7.98 4.96 -11.21
C VAL A 49 8.86 3.71 -11.12
N GLY A 50 9.70 3.64 -10.09
CA GLY A 50 10.63 2.54 -9.86
C GLY A 50 9.91 1.19 -9.73
N ILE A 51 10.63 0.09 -9.97
CA ILE A 51 10.08 -1.27 -9.88
C ILE A 51 9.51 -1.52 -8.47
N CYS A 52 10.16 -0.97 -7.44
CA CYS A 52 9.66 -1.06 -6.08
C CYS A 52 8.26 -0.48 -5.91
N SER A 53 8.00 0.74 -6.40
CA SER A 53 6.69 1.38 -6.28
C SER A 53 5.64 0.77 -7.20
N ALA A 54 6.04 0.29 -8.37
CA ALA A 54 5.15 -0.32 -9.35
C ALA A 54 4.70 -1.74 -8.98
N ALA A 55 5.57 -2.55 -8.36
CA ALA A 55 5.34 -3.99 -8.20
C ALA A 55 5.49 -4.52 -6.77
N VAL A 56 6.24 -3.86 -5.88
CA VAL A 56 6.58 -4.44 -4.57
C VAL A 56 5.78 -3.79 -3.43
N THR A 57 5.78 -2.46 -3.35
CA THR A 57 5.16 -1.73 -2.23
C THR A 57 3.64 -1.80 -2.26
N ILE A 58 3.03 -1.94 -3.44
CA ILE A 58 1.59 -2.18 -3.61
C ILE A 58 1.11 -3.45 -2.87
N HIS A 59 2.04 -4.38 -2.60
CA HIS A 59 1.78 -5.62 -1.88
C HIS A 59 2.20 -5.56 -0.40
N GLY A 60 2.49 -4.36 0.14
CA GLY A 60 2.81 -4.14 1.54
C GLY A 60 4.21 -4.62 1.95
N TYR A 61 5.11 -4.86 1.00
CA TYR A 61 6.53 -5.12 1.29
C TYR A 61 7.33 -3.83 1.31
N LYS A 62 8.32 -3.73 2.20
CA LYS A 62 9.36 -2.71 2.10
C LYS A 62 10.28 -3.07 0.93
N CYS A 63 10.76 -2.05 0.22
CA CYS A 63 11.59 -2.24 -0.96
C CYS A 63 12.68 -1.15 -1.01
N GLN A 64 13.89 -1.56 -1.35
CA GLN A 64 15.07 -0.69 -1.52
C GLN A 64 15.57 -0.88 -2.96
N GLU A 65 15.93 0.20 -3.64
CA GLU A 65 16.52 0.15 -4.98
C GLU A 65 17.96 0.62 -4.92
N PHE A 66 18.84 -0.10 -5.60
CA PHE A 66 20.27 0.19 -5.68
C PHE A 66 20.70 0.25 -7.13
N GLN A 67 21.59 1.18 -7.46
CA GLN A 67 22.33 1.16 -8.70
C GLN A 67 23.70 0.55 -8.43
N VAL A 68 24.02 -0.52 -9.15
CA VAL A 68 25.30 -1.23 -9.04
C VAL A 68 26.02 -1.10 -10.36
N THR A 69 27.23 -0.56 -10.33
CA THR A 69 28.09 -0.50 -11.51
C THR A 69 28.97 -1.75 -11.54
N THR A 70 28.93 -2.48 -12.65
CA THR A 70 29.80 -3.65 -12.88
C THR A 70 31.21 -3.20 -13.32
N ASP A 71 32.18 -4.12 -13.27
CA ASP A 71 33.57 -3.83 -13.64
C ASP A 71 33.74 -3.40 -15.11
N ASP A 72 32.85 -3.86 -15.99
CA ASP A 72 32.76 -3.51 -17.41
C ASP A 72 31.88 -2.28 -17.69
N GLY A 73 31.37 -1.62 -16.64
CA GLY A 73 30.73 -0.30 -16.72
C GLY A 73 29.22 -0.31 -16.94
N TYR A 74 28.54 -1.46 -16.85
CA TYR A 74 27.08 -1.51 -16.88
C TYR A 74 26.49 -1.02 -15.55
N ILE A 75 25.39 -0.26 -15.62
CA ILE A 75 24.64 0.19 -14.44
C ILE A 75 23.40 -0.70 -14.30
N LEU A 76 23.40 -1.54 -13.26
CA LEU A 76 22.32 -2.47 -12.94
C LEU A 76 21.41 -1.86 -11.87
N SER A 77 20.09 -1.94 -12.07
CA SER A 77 19.09 -1.61 -11.04
C SER A 77 18.73 -2.88 -10.26
N VAL A 78 19.07 -2.92 -8.97
CA VAL A 78 18.86 -4.06 -8.08
C VAL A 78 17.83 -3.72 -7.01
N GLN A 79 16.80 -4.55 -6.85
CA GLN A 79 15.76 -4.38 -5.84
C GLN A 79 15.98 -5.34 -4.65
N ARG A 80 15.83 -4.82 -3.43
CA ARG A 80 15.94 -5.59 -2.19
C ARG A 80 14.68 -5.45 -1.34
N ILE A 81 14.13 -6.58 -0.92
CA ILE A 81 13.08 -6.66 0.10
C ILE A 81 13.75 -7.06 1.42
N PRO A 82 13.96 -6.12 2.36
CA PRO A 82 14.77 -6.38 3.55
C PRO A 82 14.10 -7.30 4.57
N GLU A 83 12.77 -7.35 4.56
CA GLU A 83 11.97 -8.14 5.51
C GLU A 83 10.60 -8.51 4.91
N GLY A 84 9.96 -9.53 5.50
CA GLY A 84 8.61 -9.93 5.14
C GLY A 84 7.54 -8.89 5.54
N ARG A 85 6.32 -9.06 5.05
CA ARG A 85 5.20 -8.10 5.25
C ARG A 85 4.91 -7.77 6.71
N ALA A 86 4.97 -8.76 7.59
CA ALA A 86 4.70 -8.58 9.02
C ALA A 86 5.86 -7.91 9.78
N GLY A 87 6.94 -7.54 9.09
CA GLY A 87 8.21 -7.18 9.71
C GLY A 87 8.86 -8.37 10.40
N GLY A 88 9.95 -8.12 11.12
CA GLY A 88 10.58 -9.15 11.95
C GLY A 88 11.27 -10.22 11.10
N GLY A 89 12.27 -9.82 10.33
CA GLY A 89 13.09 -10.74 9.53
C GLY A 89 14.42 -10.14 9.04
N GLY A 90 14.78 -8.95 9.54
CA GLY A 90 16.01 -8.24 9.19
C GLY A 90 17.23 -8.94 9.80
N GLY A 91 17.67 -10.03 9.18
CA GLY A 91 18.78 -10.84 9.66
C GLY A 91 18.84 -12.26 9.07
N GLY A 92 17.88 -12.65 8.24
CA GLY A 92 17.96 -13.89 7.47
C GLY A 92 19.10 -13.86 6.44
N PRO A 93 19.54 -15.04 5.95
CA PRO A 93 20.55 -15.12 4.91
C PRO A 93 20.06 -14.39 3.64
N PRO A 94 20.93 -13.63 2.96
CA PRO A 94 20.56 -12.96 1.73
C PRO A 94 20.29 -14.00 0.63
N VAL A 95 19.24 -13.76 -0.15
CA VAL A 95 18.88 -14.58 -1.33
C VAL A 95 18.87 -13.67 -2.55
N LEU A 96 19.61 -14.06 -3.59
CA LEU A 96 19.62 -13.38 -4.88
C LEU A 96 18.75 -14.16 -5.87
N LEU A 97 17.79 -13.47 -6.48
CA LEU A 97 16.91 -14.02 -7.50
C LEU A 97 17.29 -13.43 -8.85
N GLN A 98 17.61 -14.29 -9.82
CA GLN A 98 17.95 -13.88 -11.18
C GLN A 98 16.92 -14.46 -12.16
N HIS A 99 16.39 -13.60 -13.02
CA HIS A 99 15.49 -14.04 -14.08
C HIS A 99 16.25 -14.76 -15.19
N GLY A 100 15.53 -15.58 -15.97
CA GLY A 100 16.07 -16.27 -17.13
C GLY A 100 15.98 -15.47 -18.43
N VAL A 101 16.30 -16.14 -19.53
CA VAL A 101 16.13 -15.64 -20.91
C VAL A 101 14.69 -15.93 -21.36
N LEU A 102 14.08 -15.00 -22.09
CA LEU A 102 12.81 -15.23 -22.79
C LEU A 102 13.11 -15.85 -24.16
N VAL A 103 12.46 -16.96 -24.50
CA VAL A 103 12.58 -17.65 -25.80
C VAL A 103 11.27 -17.58 -26.57
#